data_AF-A0A6N2EQN9-F1
#
_entry.id   AF-A0A6N2EQN9-F1
#
_cell.length_a   1.000
_cell.length_b   1.000
_cell.length_c   1.000
_cell.angle_alpha   90.00
_cell.angle_beta   90.00
_cell.angle_gamma   90.00
#
_symmetry.space_group_name_H-M   'P 1'
#
loop_
_entity.id
_entity.type
_entity.pdbx_description
1 polymer ?
#
loop_
_entity_poly.entity_id
_entity_poly.type
_entity_poly.pdbx_seq_one_letter_code
_entity_poly.pdbx_strand_id
1 'polypeptide(L)'
;MARSRPKPASSKKKPNPLKGEGRKQPAPVAKSAGEGGAKSLLLRDIPADVLSVLKTRAERSGRSLQQELHAALRRDAKRNFDEARAISADWHERLADRGLPDSTELIREDRER
;
A
#
# COMPACT_ATOMS: atom_id res chain seq x y z
N MET A 1 -0.81 3.82 75.42
CA MET A 1 0.22 4.58 74.67
C MET A 1 0.36 3.97 73.27
N ALA A 2 -0.29 4.54 72.25
CA ALA A 2 -0.22 4.04 70.87
C ALA A 2 0.60 5.02 70.00
N ARG A 3 1.68 4.53 69.38
CA ARG A 3 2.59 5.34 68.57
C ARG A 3 1.99 5.58 67.18
N SER A 4 1.73 6.84 66.85
CA SER A 4 1.29 7.30 65.53
C SER A 4 2.45 7.20 64.53
N ARG A 5 2.26 6.50 63.41
CA ARG A 5 3.19 6.50 62.27
C ARG A 5 2.83 7.65 61.31
N PRO A 6 3.78 8.46 60.84
CA PRO A 6 3.50 9.48 59.82
C PRO A 6 3.32 8.82 58.44
N LYS A 7 2.33 9.31 57.67
CA LYS A 7 2.08 8.90 56.29
C LYS A 7 3.16 9.45 55.34
N PRO A 8 3.63 8.69 54.34
CA PRO A 8 4.60 9.20 53.37
C PRO A 8 3.94 10.15 52.36
N ALA A 9 4.72 11.17 51.98
CA ALA A 9 4.35 12.22 51.04
C ALA A 9 4.02 11.68 49.64
N SER A 10 2.94 12.21 49.05
CA SER A 10 2.51 11.91 47.69
C SER A 10 3.57 12.35 46.68
N SER A 11 4.20 11.37 46.03
CA SER A 11 5.13 11.60 44.94
C SER A 11 4.35 12.14 43.72
N LYS A 12 4.63 13.40 43.33
CA LYS A 12 4.08 14.01 42.11
C LYS A 12 4.54 13.19 40.90
N LYS A 13 3.62 12.40 40.34
CA LYS A 13 3.79 11.66 39.09
C LYS A 13 4.04 12.67 37.95
N LYS A 14 5.28 12.75 37.47
CA LYS A 14 5.60 13.50 36.24
C LYS A 14 4.76 12.93 35.08
N PRO A 15 4.15 13.75 34.23
CA PRO A 15 3.44 13.25 33.05
C PRO A 15 4.45 12.61 32.09
N ASN A 16 4.15 11.37 31.69
CA ASN A 16 4.93 10.60 30.73
C ASN A 16 4.75 11.22 29.33
N PRO A 17 5.80 11.69 28.63
CA PRO A 17 5.67 12.38 27.34
C PRO A 17 5.43 11.44 26.14
N LEU A 18 5.22 10.14 26.37
CA LEU A 18 5.05 9.15 25.30
C LEU A 18 3.59 8.92 24.87
N LYS A 19 2.63 9.76 25.28
CA LYS A 19 1.30 9.77 24.65
C LYS A 19 1.30 10.68 23.42
N GLY A 20 2.14 10.30 22.45
CA GLY A 20 1.99 10.75 21.07
C GLY A 20 0.67 10.21 20.52
N GLU A 21 -0.07 11.14 19.96
CA GLU A 21 -1.39 11.08 19.35
C GLU A 21 -1.77 9.74 18.73
N GLY A 22 -3.04 9.36 18.93
CA GLY A 22 -3.61 8.13 18.41
C GLY A 22 -3.28 7.99 16.93
N ARG A 23 -2.63 6.87 16.58
CA ARG A 23 -2.51 6.41 15.19
C ARG A 23 -3.92 6.41 14.60
N LYS A 24 -4.28 7.44 13.84
CA LYS A 24 -5.37 7.33 12.88
C LYS A 24 -4.90 6.22 11.95
N GLN A 25 -5.45 5.02 12.14
CA GLN A 25 -5.30 3.99 11.14
C GLN A 25 -5.73 4.63 9.82
N PRO A 26 -4.96 4.48 8.73
CA PRO A 26 -5.45 4.90 7.43
C PRO A 26 -6.83 4.25 7.25
N ALA A 27 -7.80 5.07 6.82
CA ALA A 27 -9.18 4.64 6.66
C ALA A 27 -9.22 3.27 5.97
N PRO A 28 -10.04 2.32 6.44
CA PRO A 28 -10.11 1.02 5.81
C PRO A 28 -10.44 1.23 4.33
N VAL A 29 -9.52 0.79 3.46
CA VAL A 29 -9.71 0.79 2.01
C VAL A 29 -11.09 0.20 1.77
N ALA A 30 -12.00 1.03 1.24
CA ALA A 30 -13.36 0.62 0.99
C ALA A 30 -13.29 -0.64 0.13
N LYS A 31 -13.59 -1.81 0.72
CA LYS A 31 -13.92 -2.99 -0.06
C LYS A 31 -15.14 -2.58 -0.86
N SER A 32 -14.95 -2.16 -2.11
CA SER A 32 -16.03 -2.05 -3.08
C SER A 32 -16.57 -3.46 -3.22
N ALA A 33 -17.59 -3.77 -2.42
CA ALA A 33 -18.38 -4.97 -2.55
C ALA A 33 -19.08 -4.87 -3.91
N GLY A 34 -18.38 -5.31 -4.95
CA GLY A 34 -18.96 -5.38 -6.28
C GLY A 34 -20.12 -6.37 -6.21
N GLU A 35 -21.32 -5.90 -6.49
CA GLU A 35 -22.46 -6.75 -6.80
C GLU A 35 -22.03 -7.76 -7.87
N GLY A 36 -21.82 -9.00 -7.42
CA GLY A 36 -21.31 -10.11 -8.23
C GLY A 36 -22.39 -10.68 -9.14
N GLY A 37 -22.91 -9.87 -10.07
CA GLY A 37 -23.67 -10.34 -11.22
C GLY A 37 -22.73 -10.50 -12.41
N ALA A 38 -22.80 -11.62 -13.13
CA ALA A 38 -22.04 -11.81 -14.37
C ALA A 38 -22.48 -10.77 -15.41
N LYS A 39 -21.63 -9.76 -15.65
CA LYS A 39 -21.83 -8.71 -16.66
C LYS A 39 -21.04 -9.08 -17.92
N SER A 40 -21.67 -8.96 -19.09
CA SER A 40 -21.03 -9.19 -20.38
C SER A 40 -20.67 -7.86 -21.04
N LEU A 41 -19.55 -7.84 -21.77
CA LEU A 41 -19.07 -6.70 -22.55
C LEU A 41 -18.80 -7.16 -23.98
N LEU A 42 -19.33 -6.43 -24.97
CA LEU A 42 -19.04 -6.65 -26.38
C LEU A 42 -18.02 -5.63 -26.86
N LEU A 43 -16.84 -6.11 -27.25
CA LEU A 43 -15.80 -5.30 -27.86
C LEU A 43 -15.88 -5.44 -29.38
N ARG A 44 -16.07 -4.33 -30.09
CA ARG A 44 -16.14 -4.26 -31.55
C ARG A 44 -14.89 -3.58 -32.10
N ASP A 45 -14.63 -3.81 -33.39
CA ASP A 45 -13.61 -3.10 -34.16
C ASP A 45 -12.20 -3.18 -33.54
N ILE A 46 -11.87 -4.35 -32.98
CA ILE A 46 -10.53 -4.61 -32.43
C ILE A 46 -9.54 -4.68 -33.60
N PRO A 47 -8.45 -3.88 -33.58
CA PRO A 47 -7.40 -3.96 -34.58
C PRO A 47 -6.86 -5.40 -34.73
N ALA A 48 -6.66 -5.84 -35.96
CA ALA A 48 -6.33 -7.25 -36.26
C ALA A 48 -4.98 -7.67 -35.67
N ASP A 49 -4.02 -6.74 -35.61
CA ASP A 49 -2.73 -6.90 -34.96
C ASP A 49 -2.89 -7.16 -33.46
N VAL A 50 -3.70 -6.37 -32.76
CA VAL A 50 -4.00 -6.56 -31.33
C VAL A 50 -4.65 -7.92 -31.09
N LEU A 51 -5.62 -8.29 -31.91
CA LEU A 51 -6.29 -9.59 -31.81
C LEU A 51 -5.30 -10.75 -32.00
N SER A 52 -4.36 -10.63 -32.94
CA SER A 52 -3.34 -11.65 -33.20
C SER A 52 -2.44 -11.87 -31.98
N VAL A 53 -1.98 -10.78 -31.35
CA VAL A 53 -1.12 -10.83 -30.17
C VAL A 53 -1.84 -11.50 -28.99
N LEU A 54 -3.11 -11.17 -28.78
CA LEU A 54 -3.92 -11.77 -27.73
C LEU A 54 -4.16 -13.26 -27.96
N LYS A 55 -4.42 -13.68 -29.20
CA LYS A 55 -4.57 -15.11 -29.55
C LYS A 55 -3.28 -15.88 -29.29
N THR A 56 -2.15 -15.40 -29.79
CA THR A 56 -0.84 -16.04 -29.56
C THR A 56 -0.51 -16.13 -28.06
N ARG A 57 -0.83 -15.09 -27.28
CA ARG A 57 -0.64 -15.14 -25.82
C ARG A 57 -1.56 -16.16 -25.16
N ALA A 58 -2.83 -16.22 -25.57
CA ALA A 58 -3.80 -17.18 -25.06
C ALA A 58 -3.34 -18.62 -25.32
N GLU A 59 -2.91 -18.93 -26.56
CA GLU A 59 -2.34 -20.22 -26.96
C GLU A 59 -1.13 -20.62 -26.11
N ARG A 60 -0.15 -19.72 -25.97
CA ARG A 60 1.05 -19.96 -25.14
C ARG A 60 0.72 -20.23 -23.67
N SER A 61 -0.35 -19.63 -23.16
CA SER A 61 -0.80 -19.80 -21.78
C SER A 61 -1.76 -20.98 -21.57
N GLY A 62 -2.16 -21.67 -22.64
CA GLY A 62 -3.16 -22.74 -22.58
C GLY A 62 -4.56 -22.26 -22.17
N ARG A 63 -4.91 -21.01 -22.51
CA ARG A 63 -6.19 -20.38 -22.15
C ARG A 63 -7.02 -20.04 -23.38
N SER A 64 -8.33 -19.88 -23.19
CA SER A 64 -9.17 -19.27 -24.23
C SER A 64 -8.89 -17.77 -24.35
N LEU A 65 -9.21 -17.19 -25.52
CA LEU A 65 -9.06 -15.74 -25.76
C LEU A 65 -9.85 -14.91 -24.73
N GLN A 66 -11.06 -15.36 -24.37
CA GLN A 66 -11.89 -14.68 -23.37
C GLN A 66 -11.25 -14.72 -21.97
N GLN A 67 -10.65 -15.85 -21.59
CA GLN A 67 -9.93 -15.97 -20.32
C GLN A 67 -8.68 -15.08 -20.30
N GLU A 68 -7.95 -15.00 -21.41
CA GLU A 68 -6.79 -14.11 -21.51
C GLU A 68 -7.19 -12.64 -21.43
N LEU A 69 -8.29 -12.26 -22.10
CA LEU A 69 -8.84 -10.90 -22.02
C LEU A 69 -9.25 -10.55 -20.57
N HIS A 70 -9.93 -11.46 -19.88
CA HIS A 70 -10.28 -11.28 -18.48
C HIS A 70 -9.05 -11.16 -17.57
N ALA A 71 -8.00 -11.95 -17.83
CA ALA A 71 -6.75 -11.88 -17.10
C ALA A 71 -6.01 -10.55 -17.34
N ALA A 72 -5.99 -10.05 -18.58
CA ALA A 72 -5.42 -8.76 -18.94
C ALA A 72 -6.17 -7.62 -18.23
N LEU A 73 -7.51 -7.58 -18.36
CA LEU A 73 -8.34 -6.58 -17.69
C LEU A 73 -8.16 -6.61 -16.17
N ARG A 74 -8.08 -7.80 -15.56
CA ARG A 74 -7.86 -7.91 -14.11
C ARG A 74 -6.46 -7.45 -13.70
N ARG A 75 -5.45 -7.68 -14.53
CA ARG A 75 -4.07 -7.23 -14.27
C ARG A 75 -3.99 -5.71 -14.34
N ASP A 76 -4.65 -5.12 -15.33
CA ASP A 76 -4.62 -3.68 -15.55
C ASP A 76 -5.52 -2.94 -14.56
N ALA A 77 -6.70 -3.49 -14.21
CA ALA A 77 -7.56 -2.94 -13.16
C ALA A 77 -6.91 -3.00 -11.77
N LYS A 78 -6.04 -4.01 -11.50
CA LYS A 78 -5.26 -4.07 -10.25
C LYS A 78 -4.10 -3.09 -10.23
N ARG A 79 -3.62 -2.63 -11.39
CA ARG A 79 -2.66 -1.52 -11.49
C ARG A 79 -3.43 -0.22 -11.34
N ASN A 80 -3.91 0.05 -10.14
CA ASN A 80 -4.47 1.35 -9.80
C ASN A 80 -3.31 2.34 -9.63
N PHE A 81 -2.76 2.80 -10.76
CA PHE A 81 -1.62 3.71 -10.79
C PHE A 81 -1.88 4.97 -9.98
N ASP A 82 -3.13 5.42 -9.90
CA ASP A 82 -3.54 6.56 -9.08
C ASP A 82 -3.39 6.27 -7.59
N GLU A 83 -3.75 5.05 -7.14
CA GLU A 83 -3.54 4.61 -5.76
C GLU A 83 -2.05 4.40 -5.45
N ALA A 84 -1.30 3.77 -6.36
CA ALA A 84 0.15 3.64 -6.21
C ALA A 84 0.83 5.01 -6.14
N ARG A 85 0.40 5.97 -6.96
CA ARG A 85 0.89 7.35 -6.96
C ARG A 85 0.51 8.08 -5.68
N ALA A 86 -0.72 7.90 -5.18
CA ALA A 86 -1.15 8.47 -3.91
C ALA A 86 -0.33 7.93 -2.72
N ILE A 87 -0.08 6.61 -2.70
CA ILE A 87 0.79 5.98 -1.68
C ILE A 87 2.21 6.53 -1.79
N SER A 88 2.78 6.59 -2.99
CA SER A 88 4.13 7.14 -3.18
C SER A 88 4.22 8.62 -2.78
N ALA A 89 3.19 9.42 -3.06
CA ALA A 89 3.13 10.83 -2.66
C ALA A 89 3.09 10.98 -1.13
N ASP A 90 2.29 10.18 -0.43
CA ASP A 90 2.25 10.14 1.05
C ASP A 90 3.63 9.80 1.64
N TRP A 91 4.30 8.78 1.09
CA TRP A 91 5.65 8.44 1.53
C TRP A 91 6.66 9.56 1.25
N HIS A 92 6.54 10.23 0.10
CA HIS A 92 7.41 11.34 -0.26
C HIS A 92 7.23 12.52 0.68
N GLU A 93 6.00 12.88 1.05
CA GLU A 93 5.71 13.93 2.03
C GLU A 93 6.28 13.58 3.41
N ARG A 94 6.09 12.33 3.87
CA ARG A 94 6.56 11.86 5.18
C ARG A 94 8.09 11.79 5.31
N LEU A 95 8.79 11.73 4.18
CA LEU A 95 10.25 11.64 4.11
C LEU A 95 10.91 12.96 3.70
N ALA A 96 10.18 13.89 3.07
CA ALA A 96 10.70 15.17 2.58
C ALA A 96 11.30 16.04 3.71
N ASP A 97 10.71 16.03 4.90
CA ASP A 97 11.20 16.82 6.05
C ASP A 97 12.23 16.07 6.92
N ARG A 98 12.62 14.86 6.51
CA ARG A 98 13.67 14.10 7.20
C ARG A 98 14.98 14.33 6.46
N GLY A 99 15.96 14.91 7.13
CA GLY A 99 17.35 14.95 6.69
C GLY A 99 17.94 13.54 6.67
N LEU A 100 17.45 12.70 5.75
CA LEU A 100 17.92 11.35 5.55
C LEU A 100 19.28 11.45 4.86
N PRO A 101 20.33 10.81 5.41
CA PRO A 101 21.62 10.75 4.74
C PRO A 101 21.46 10.01 3.41
N ASP A 102 22.24 10.43 2.41
CA ASP A 102 22.28 9.73 1.12
C ASP A 102 22.74 8.29 1.37
N SER A 103 21.82 7.36 1.18
CA SER A 103 22.09 5.93 1.35
C SER A 103 23.19 5.44 0.42
N THR A 104 23.41 6.11 -0.72
CA THR A 104 24.46 5.74 -1.66
C THR A 104 25.85 5.93 -1.06
N GLU A 105 26.09 7.03 -0.34
CA GLU A 105 27.38 7.28 0.32
C GLU A 105 27.59 6.32 1.50
N LEU A 106 26.56 6.06 2.31
CA LEU A 106 26.65 5.12 3.43
C LEU A 106 26.96 3.68 3.00
N ILE A 107 26.38 3.23 1.88
CA ILE A 107 26.63 1.89 1.33
C ILE A 107 28.06 1.80 0.76
N ARG A 108 28.58 2.90 0.19
CA ARG A 108 29.94 2.96 -0.34
C ARG A 108 30.98 2.85 0.77
N GLU A 109 30.80 3.62 1.85
CA GLU A 109 31.66 3.58 3.04
C GLU A 109 31.70 2.18 3.68
N ASP A 110 30.57 1.47 3.72
CA ASP A 110 30.50 0.10 4.26
C ASP A 110 31.21 -0.93 3.37
N ARG A 111 31.24 -0.71 2.05
CA ARG A 111 31.91 -1.58 1.08
C ARG A 111 33.43 -1.39 1.03
N GLU A 112 33.91 -0.22 1.45
CA GLU A 112 35.34 0.13 1.51
C GLU A 112 36.00 -0.26 2.87
N ARG A 113 35.24 -0.87 3.78
CA ARG A 113 35.76 -1.53 5.00
C ARG A 113 36.20 -2.97 4.74
#